data_AF-A0A1M5EB95-F1
#
_entry.id   AF-A0A1M5EB95-F1
#
_cell.length_a   1.000
_cell.length_b   1.000
_cell.length_c   1.000
_cell.angle_alpha   90.00
_cell.angle_beta   90.00
_cell.angle_gamma   90.00
#
_symmetry.space_group_name_H-M   'P 1'
#
loop_
_entity.id
_entity.type
_entity.pdbx_description
1 polymer ?
#
loop_
_entity_poly.entity_id
_entity_poly.type
_entity_poly.pdbx_seq_one_letter_code
_entity_poly.pdbx_strand_id
1 'polypeptide(L)'
;MKGKFNAMLVIIFGLCFCASAQAADKVRENVDYVYVSAYSVKSGHYEEVKDIILNNLIPAYKAAKLPVPTVYFMLTGGVQLTIIFPNPRGPITLSFEETMEQQAFRSALVDIVGSKDDAMKMLKRISELVTDVEYNLAFKHK
;
A
#
# COMPACT_ATOMS: atom_id res chain seq x y z
N MET A 1 -38.12 -62.74 7.94
CA MET A 1 -36.95 -61.89 8.24
C MET A 1 -36.58 -61.11 6.99
N LYS A 2 -37.11 -59.90 6.82
CA LYS A 2 -36.77 -59.01 5.70
C LYS A 2 -36.60 -57.60 6.26
N GLY A 3 -35.50 -56.95 5.88
CA GLY A 3 -35.36 -55.50 5.99
C GLY A 3 -34.56 -55.01 7.19
N LYS A 4 -33.23 -55.23 7.20
CA LYS A 4 -32.28 -54.40 7.98
C LYS A 4 -30.86 -54.35 7.36
N PHE A 5 -30.72 -54.38 6.03
CA PHE A 5 -29.38 -54.45 5.40
C PHE A 5 -29.03 -53.30 4.43
N ASN A 6 -29.91 -52.32 4.21
CA ASN A 6 -29.68 -51.25 3.22
C ASN A 6 -29.40 -49.85 3.80
N ALA A 7 -29.42 -49.66 5.12
CA ALA A 7 -29.24 -48.32 5.70
C ALA A 7 -27.79 -47.98 6.09
N MET A 8 -26.91 -48.98 6.22
CA MET A 8 -25.56 -48.78 6.76
C MET A 8 -24.52 -48.37 5.70
N LEU A 9 -24.82 -48.60 4.41
CA LEU A 9 -23.89 -48.35 3.30
C LEU A 9 -23.94 -46.91 2.76
N VAL A 10 -25.02 -46.16 3.05
CA VAL A 10 -25.18 -44.76 2.60
C VAL A 10 -24.48 -43.76 3.53
N ILE A 11 -24.26 -44.12 4.80
CA ILE A 11 -23.61 -43.22 5.78
C ILE A 11 -22.09 -43.16 5.59
N ILE A 12 -21.47 -44.22 5.06
CA ILE A 12 -20.01 -44.29 4.88
C ILE A 12 -19.54 -43.51 3.64
N PHE A 13 -20.38 -43.34 2.62
CA PHE A 13 -20.04 -42.54 1.42
C PHE A 13 -20.29 -41.03 1.59
N GLY A 14 -21.05 -40.60 2.62
CA GLY A 14 -21.35 -39.19 2.89
C GLY A 14 -20.28 -38.43 3.67
N LEU A 15 -19.31 -39.12 4.28
CA LEU A 15 -18.28 -38.51 5.12
C LEU A 15 -16.98 -38.15 4.38
N CYS A 16 -16.84 -38.52 3.11
CA CYS A 16 -15.61 -38.28 2.34
C CYS A 16 -15.58 -36.96 1.56
N PHE A 17 -16.64 -36.12 1.61
CA PHE A 17 -16.75 -34.92 0.78
C PHE A 17 -16.59 -33.58 1.51
N CYS A 18 -16.29 -33.56 2.82
CA CYS A 18 -16.10 -32.31 3.57
C CYS A 18 -14.64 -31.98 3.91
N ALA A 19 -13.67 -32.70 3.36
CA ALA A 19 -12.27 -32.28 3.39
C ALA A 19 -11.95 -31.35 2.21
N SER A 20 -12.75 -30.29 2.02
CA SER A 20 -12.23 -29.11 1.37
C SER A 20 -11.20 -28.54 2.34
N ALA A 21 -9.94 -28.91 2.12
CA ALA A 21 -8.80 -28.21 2.69
C ALA A 21 -8.99 -26.74 2.30
N GLN A 22 -9.58 -25.96 3.21
CA GLN A 22 -9.40 -24.52 3.23
C GLN A 22 -7.88 -24.38 3.34
N ALA A 23 -7.25 -24.04 2.22
CA ALA A 23 -5.98 -23.38 2.25
C ALA A 23 -6.22 -22.10 3.05
N ALA A 24 -6.13 -22.23 4.38
CA ALA A 24 -6.06 -21.10 5.26
C ALA A 24 -4.79 -20.39 4.83
N ASP A 25 -4.95 -19.29 4.10
CA ASP A 25 -3.88 -18.36 3.80
C ASP A 25 -3.17 -18.10 5.12
N LYS A 26 -1.97 -18.68 5.26
CA LYS A 26 -1.16 -18.50 6.44
C LYS A 26 -0.80 -17.02 6.45
N VAL A 27 -1.50 -16.24 7.28
CA VAL A 27 -1.12 -14.87 7.59
C VAL A 27 0.34 -14.91 8.00
N ARG A 28 1.21 -14.22 7.26
CA ARG A 28 2.63 -14.19 7.60
C ARG A 28 2.75 -13.43 8.92
N GLU A 29 3.08 -14.15 9.98
CA GLU A 29 3.41 -13.56 11.28
C GLU A 29 4.73 -12.80 11.16
N ASN A 30 4.88 -11.70 11.91
CA ASN A 30 6.11 -10.90 11.99
C ASN A 30 6.58 -10.21 10.69
N VAL A 31 5.66 -9.84 9.80
CA VAL A 31 5.97 -8.97 8.66
C VAL A 31 5.38 -7.58 8.83
N ASP A 32 6.08 -6.57 8.33
CA ASP A 32 5.51 -5.24 8.09
C ASP A 32 5.18 -5.13 6.60
N TYR A 33 3.95 -4.73 6.30
CA TYR A 33 3.54 -4.45 4.92
C TYR A 33 4.02 -3.06 4.51
N VAL A 34 4.37 -2.92 3.23
CA VAL A 34 4.77 -1.66 2.63
C VAL A 34 4.18 -1.54 1.22
N TYR A 35 3.91 -0.31 0.79
CA TYR A 35 3.70 -0.01 -0.62
C TYR A 35 5.01 0.51 -1.19
N VAL A 36 5.49 -0.12 -2.26
CA VAL A 36 6.63 0.35 -3.03
C VAL A 36 6.09 0.99 -4.28
N SER A 37 6.44 2.25 -4.51
CA SER A 37 6.20 2.91 -5.78
C SER A 37 7.50 3.33 -6.45
N ALA A 38 7.62 3.00 -7.73
CA ALA A 38 8.72 3.39 -8.58
C ALA A 38 8.20 4.38 -9.63
N TYR A 39 8.95 5.47 -9.82
CA TYR A 39 8.63 6.54 -10.76
C TYR A 39 9.83 6.90 -11.62
N SER A 40 9.58 7.10 -12.90
CA SER A 40 10.42 7.92 -13.77
C SER A 40 10.06 9.40 -13.54
N VAL A 41 11.01 10.32 -13.70
CA VAL A 41 10.73 11.76 -13.65
C VAL A 41 10.91 12.35 -15.05
N LYS A 42 10.03 13.26 -15.45
CA LYS A 42 10.17 13.98 -16.71
C LYS A 42 11.52 14.69 -16.76
N SER A 43 12.16 14.64 -17.93
CA SER A 43 13.47 15.23 -18.15
C SER A 43 13.51 16.69 -17.69
N GLY A 44 14.52 17.05 -16.90
CA GLY A 44 14.71 18.40 -16.35
C GLY A 44 13.97 18.71 -15.05
N HIS A 45 13.11 17.80 -14.54
CA HIS A 45 12.29 18.05 -13.35
C HIS A 45 12.71 17.25 -12.10
N TYR A 46 13.86 16.57 -12.16
CA TYR A 46 14.33 15.74 -11.05
C TYR A 46 14.50 16.52 -9.74
N GLU A 47 15.22 17.64 -9.77
CA GLU A 47 15.43 18.46 -8.58
C GLU A 47 14.12 19.09 -8.08
N GLU A 48 13.21 19.48 -8.98
CA GLU A 48 11.89 19.99 -8.59
C GLU A 48 11.08 18.95 -7.80
N VAL A 49 11.03 17.70 -8.29
CA VAL A 49 10.33 16.61 -7.58
C VAL A 49 10.99 16.31 -6.24
N LYS A 50 12.32 16.25 -6.21
CA LYS A 50 13.10 16.02 -5.00
C LYS A 50 12.86 17.11 -3.95
N ASP A 51 12.85 18.37 -4.36
CA ASP A 51 12.59 19.50 -3.47
C ASP A 51 11.16 19.44 -2.89
N ILE A 52 10.15 19.16 -3.70
CA ILE A 52 8.77 19.03 -3.21
C ILE A 52 8.67 17.89 -2.17
N ILE A 53 9.31 16.75 -2.43
CA ILE A 53 9.29 15.61 -1.51
C ILE A 53 9.97 15.97 -0.19
N LEU A 54 11.18 16.54 -0.24
CA LEU A 54 11.99 16.84 0.93
C LEU A 54 11.44 17.99 1.77
N ASN A 55 10.88 19.02 1.12
CA ASN A 55 10.47 20.25 1.78
C ASN A 55 8.98 20.29 2.14
N ASN A 56 8.14 19.46 1.50
CA ASN A 56 6.69 19.47 1.75
C ASN A 56 6.17 18.11 2.19
N LEU A 57 6.42 17.04 1.41
CA LEU A 57 5.78 15.75 1.69
C LEU A 57 6.34 15.09 2.95
N ILE A 58 7.66 14.97 3.09
CA ILE A 58 8.29 14.37 4.29
C ILE A 58 7.93 15.16 5.55
N PRO A 59 8.00 16.51 5.56
CA PRO A 59 7.53 17.30 6.70
C PRO A 59 6.05 17.08 7.03
N ALA A 60 5.17 16.91 6.04
CA ALA A 60 3.76 16.61 6.28
C ALA A 60 3.55 15.27 6.99
N TYR A 61 4.28 14.22 6.61
CA TYR A 61 4.27 12.94 7.34
C TYR A 61 4.71 13.10 8.79
N LYS A 62 5.78 13.86 9.03
CA LYS A 62 6.29 14.13 10.40
C LYS A 62 5.28 14.91 11.23
N ALA A 63 4.70 15.97 10.67
CA ALA A 63 3.69 16.80 11.34
C ALA A 63 2.42 16.00 11.68
N ALA A 64 1.99 15.12 10.78
CA ALA A 64 0.88 14.20 11.00
C ALA A 64 1.19 13.05 11.99
N LYS A 65 2.43 12.96 12.51
CA LYS A 65 2.91 11.86 13.36
C LYS A 65 2.73 10.48 12.72
N LEU A 66 2.87 10.42 11.40
CA LEU A 66 2.76 9.19 10.62
C LEU A 66 4.16 8.60 10.37
N PRO A 67 4.25 7.27 10.14
CA PRO A 67 5.49 6.66 9.67
C PRO A 67 5.99 7.33 8.39
N VAL A 68 7.21 7.85 8.40
CA VAL A 68 7.78 8.57 7.27
C VAL A 68 8.17 7.58 6.16
N PRO A 69 7.77 7.81 4.90
CA PRO A 69 8.20 6.98 3.78
C PRO A 69 9.71 7.01 3.59
N THR A 70 10.30 5.88 3.22
CA THR A 70 11.70 5.85 2.79
C THR A 70 11.76 6.24 1.32
N VAL A 71 12.60 7.22 0.99
CA VAL A 71 12.71 7.75 -0.38
C VAL A 71 14.11 7.52 -0.89
N TYR A 72 14.22 6.88 -2.06
CA TYR A 72 15.46 6.68 -2.80
C TYR A 72 15.43 7.52 -4.07
N PHE A 73 16.42 8.40 -4.17
CA PHE A 73 16.65 9.25 -5.34
C PHE A 73 17.78 8.64 -6.16
N MET A 74 17.49 8.19 -7.38
CA MET A 74 18.46 7.56 -8.27
C MET A 74 18.87 8.55 -9.36
N LEU A 75 20.18 8.66 -9.61
CA LEU A 75 20.72 9.57 -10.64
C LEU A 75 20.73 8.95 -12.04
N THR A 76 20.66 7.62 -12.13
CA THR A 76 20.80 6.85 -13.37
C THR A 76 19.79 5.72 -13.41
N GLY A 77 19.36 5.33 -14.61
CA GLY A 77 18.37 4.26 -14.83
C GLY A 77 17.04 4.79 -15.34
N GLY A 78 16.14 3.87 -15.72
CA GLY A 78 14.78 4.24 -16.15
C GLY A 78 13.96 4.81 -14.99
N VAL A 79 14.09 4.22 -13.81
CA VAL A 79 13.45 4.69 -12.58
C VAL A 79 14.39 5.65 -11.87
N GLN A 80 13.88 6.81 -11.45
CA GLN A 80 14.65 7.88 -10.82
C GLN A 80 14.21 8.13 -9.37
N LEU A 81 13.04 7.65 -8.99
CA LEU A 81 12.46 7.81 -7.66
C LEU A 81 11.81 6.50 -7.22
N THR A 82 12.19 6.01 -6.04
CA THR A 82 11.49 4.90 -5.38
C THR A 82 11.05 5.34 -3.99
N ILE A 83 9.77 5.18 -3.69
CA ILE A 83 9.19 5.50 -2.39
C ILE A 83 8.63 4.24 -1.75
N ILE A 84 9.04 3.95 -0.52
CA ILE A 84 8.54 2.86 0.30
C ILE A 84 7.66 3.45 1.40
N PHE A 85 6.35 3.35 1.23
CA PHE A 85 5.35 3.78 2.20
C PHE A 85 5.08 2.66 3.22
N PRO A 86 5.24 2.92 4.53
CA PRO A 86 4.80 1.98 5.55
C PRO A 86 3.30 1.75 5.46
N ASN A 87 2.86 0.49 5.52
CA ASN A 87 1.46 0.12 5.56
C ASN A 87 1.16 -0.74 6.81
N PRO A 88 1.00 -0.13 8.00
CA PRO A 88 0.85 -0.86 9.25
C PRO A 88 -0.44 -1.70 9.32
N ARG A 89 -1.46 -1.34 8.55
CA ARG A 89 -2.73 -2.07 8.49
C ARG A 89 -2.71 -3.18 7.45
N GLY A 90 -1.69 -3.25 6.60
CA GLY A 90 -1.57 -4.29 5.58
C GLY A 90 -2.64 -4.18 4.48
N PRO A 91 -2.93 -5.27 3.76
CA PRO A 91 -3.79 -5.24 2.57
C PRO A 91 -5.20 -4.68 2.79
N ILE A 92 -5.70 -4.70 4.03
CA ILE A 92 -7.03 -4.16 4.38
C ILE A 92 -7.17 -2.66 4.04
N THR A 93 -6.08 -1.91 3.93
CA THR A 93 -6.13 -0.51 3.52
C THR A 93 -6.73 -0.32 2.13
N LEU A 94 -6.68 -1.34 1.26
CA LEU A 94 -7.27 -1.31 -0.08
C LEU A 94 -8.81 -1.31 -0.06
N SER A 95 -9.46 -1.66 1.05
CA SER A 95 -10.93 -1.62 1.16
C SER A 95 -11.47 -0.24 1.53
N PHE A 96 -10.61 0.73 1.82
CA PHE A 96 -11.02 2.09 2.16
C PHE A 96 -10.79 3.01 0.97
N GLU A 97 -11.79 3.81 0.62
CA GLU A 97 -11.60 4.93 -0.31
C GLU A 97 -10.59 5.93 0.25
N GLU A 98 -10.64 6.11 1.56
CA GLU A 98 -9.80 7.03 2.29
C GLU A 98 -9.58 6.58 3.73
N THR A 99 -8.33 6.63 4.18
CA THR A 99 -7.93 6.26 5.54
C THR A 99 -7.74 7.50 6.42
N MET A 100 -7.87 7.33 7.75
CA MET A 100 -7.60 8.40 8.71
C MET A 100 -6.16 8.95 8.57
N GLU A 101 -5.20 8.09 8.22
CA GLU A 101 -3.82 8.45 7.96
C GLU A 101 -3.70 9.36 6.73
N GLN A 102 -4.40 9.05 5.63
CA GLN A 102 -4.44 9.92 4.45
C GLN A 102 -5.07 11.29 4.77
N GLN A 103 -6.11 11.32 5.61
CA GLN A 103 -6.72 12.57 6.07
C GLN A 103 -5.75 13.40 6.92
N ALA A 104 -5.08 12.77 7.89
CA ALA A 104 -4.09 13.42 8.74
C ALA A 104 -2.92 13.98 7.92
N PHE A 105 -2.41 13.20 6.96
CA PHE A 105 -1.37 13.63 6.04
C PHE A 105 -1.80 14.85 5.21
N ARG A 106 -2.99 14.83 4.61
CA ARG A 106 -3.48 15.98 3.83
C ARG A 106 -3.70 17.21 4.69
N SER A 107 -4.24 17.07 5.89
CA SER A 107 -4.39 18.20 6.81
C SER A 107 -3.03 18.83 7.11
N ALA A 108 -2.03 18.02 7.45
CA ALA A 108 -0.68 18.51 7.73
C ALA A 108 -0.03 19.15 6.49
N LEU A 109 -0.26 18.61 5.29
CA LEU A 109 0.23 19.22 4.05
C LEU A 109 -0.42 20.58 3.80
N VAL A 110 -1.72 20.72 4.06
CA VAL A 110 -2.42 22.00 3.97
C VAL A 110 -1.82 23.02 4.93
N ASP A 111 -1.51 22.63 6.17
CA ASP A 111 -0.89 23.50 7.16
C ASP A 111 0.51 23.97 6.73
N ILE A 112 1.29 23.11 6.08
CA ILE A 112 2.63 23.43 5.58
C ILE A 112 2.59 24.35 4.36
N VAL A 113 1.67 24.09 3.43
CA VAL A 113 1.59 24.85 2.17
C VAL A 113 0.78 26.14 2.36
N GLY A 114 -0.06 26.21 3.39
CA GLY A 114 -0.84 27.38 3.78
C GLY A 114 -2.26 27.41 3.23
N SER A 115 -2.61 26.56 2.27
CA SER A 115 -3.98 26.45 1.75
C SER A 115 -4.29 25.08 1.16
N LYS A 116 -5.59 24.73 1.14
CA LYS A 116 -6.08 23.51 0.49
C LYS A 116 -5.81 23.51 -1.01
N ASP A 117 -6.05 24.64 -1.67
CA ASP A 117 -5.90 24.76 -3.11
C ASP A 117 -4.44 24.60 -3.53
N ASP A 118 -3.50 25.17 -2.78
CA ASP A 118 -2.08 25.08 -3.10
C ASP A 118 -1.51 23.69 -2.79
N ALA A 119 -1.98 23.03 -1.71
CA ALA A 119 -1.66 21.62 -1.47
C ALA A 119 -2.16 20.72 -2.63
N MET A 120 -3.37 20.95 -3.13
CA MET A 120 -3.90 20.20 -4.28
C MET A 120 -3.13 20.48 -5.57
N LYS A 121 -2.76 21.74 -5.83
CA LYS A 121 -1.90 22.10 -6.98
C LYS A 121 -0.54 21.44 -6.89
N MET A 122 0.06 21.39 -5.70
CA MET A 122 1.35 20.73 -5.47
C MET A 122 1.27 19.22 -5.74
N LEU A 123 0.25 18.54 -5.22
CA LEU A 123 0.07 17.09 -5.48
C LEU A 123 -0.17 16.83 -6.98
N LYS A 124 -0.99 17.66 -7.63
CA LYS A 124 -1.21 17.59 -9.09
C LYS A 124 0.10 17.85 -9.85
N ARG A 125 0.90 18.81 -9.41
CA ARG A 125 2.20 19.11 -10.02
C ARG A 125 3.12 17.90 -9.96
N ILE A 126 3.23 17.23 -8.81
CA ILE A 126 3.99 15.98 -8.72
C ILE A 126 3.47 14.93 -9.70
N SER A 127 2.15 14.72 -9.77
CA SER A 127 1.57 13.74 -10.72
C SER A 127 1.86 14.06 -12.18
N GLU A 128 2.01 15.35 -12.52
CA GLU A 128 2.38 15.79 -13.86
C GLU A 128 3.88 15.64 -14.14
N LEU A 129 4.72 15.61 -13.10
CA LEU A 129 6.17 15.54 -13.23
C LEU A 129 6.72 14.12 -13.27
N VAL A 130 5.99 13.16 -12.72
CA VAL A 130 6.37 11.75 -12.76
C VAL A 130 5.75 11.03 -13.96
N THR A 131 6.48 10.07 -14.52
CA THR A 131 6.02 9.13 -15.55
C THR A 131 6.24 7.70 -15.05
N ASP A 132 5.59 6.73 -15.69
CA ASP A 132 5.73 5.29 -15.41
C ASP A 132 5.61 4.93 -13.93
N VAL A 133 4.41 4.54 -13.50
CA VAL A 133 4.17 4.23 -12.10
C VAL A 133 3.95 2.74 -11.89
N GLU A 134 4.93 2.10 -11.26
CA GLU A 134 4.77 0.74 -10.76
C GLU A 134 4.41 0.79 -9.27
N TYR A 135 3.27 0.19 -8.91
CA TYR A 135 2.85 0.03 -7.52
C TYR A 135 2.93 -1.44 -7.13
N ASN A 136 3.71 -1.73 -6.08
CA ASN A 136 3.86 -3.07 -5.56
C ASN A 136 3.51 -3.11 -4.07
N LEU A 137 2.68 -4.07 -3.68
CA LEU A 137 2.53 -4.42 -2.27
C LEU A 137 3.63 -5.41 -1.90
N ALA A 138 4.44 -5.07 -0.91
CA ALA A 138 5.53 -5.91 -0.44
C ALA A 138 5.46 -6.09 1.08
N PHE A 139 6.29 -7.00 1.58
CA PHE A 139 6.49 -7.24 3.00
C PHE A 139 7.98 -7.15 3.31
N LYS A 140 8.32 -6.56 4.47
CA LYS A 140 9.66 -6.64 5.05
C LYS A 140 9.61 -7.52 6.28
N HIS A 141 10.64 -8.34 6.46
CA HIS A 141 10.85 -9.06 7.72
C HIS A 141 11.30 -8.06 8.79
N LYS A 142 10.76 -8.25 10.00
CA LYS A 142 11.20 -7.51 11.19
C LYS A 142 12.58 -7.98 11.64
#